data_AF-A0A316D2Z8-F1
#
_entry.id   AF-A0A316D2Z8-F1
#
_cell.length_a   1.000
_cell.length_b   1.000
_cell.length_c   1.000
_cell.angle_alpha   90.00
_cell.angle_beta   90.00
_cell.angle_gamma   90.00
#
_symmetry.space_group_name_H-M   'P 1'
#
loop_
_entity.id
_entity.type
_entity.pdbx_description
1 polymer ?
#
loop_
_entity_poly.entity_id
_entity_poly.type
_entity_poly.pdbx_seq_one_letter_code
_entity_poly.pdbx_strand_id
1 'polypeptide(L)'
;MAALDILASSKPIPLGTCRIVFDPDNVGGAAIIDRTKGGCHYKYKLSTENITMDQTGDTPADILLTGAEIVIEVPVSTADLELINRLTPASTIYTNATTSTKTVEFTIPAGTSLLQYAKKVRVEPLSGDPSQTITVFKAIPIPDWDQVYDPKSPHIKMVRLIGVVDQSKRNRTFCLGPEENLPA
;
A
#
# COMPACT_ATOMS: atom_id res chain seq x y z
N MET A 1 33.99 25.33 -25.04
CA MET A 1 33.34 26.09 -23.95
C MET A 1 31.89 25.63 -23.93
N ALA A 2 31.58 24.63 -23.10
CA ALA A 2 30.28 23.96 -23.09
C ALA A 2 29.29 24.78 -22.26
N ALA A 3 28.18 25.17 -22.88
CA ALA A 3 27.04 25.75 -22.19
C ALA A 3 26.36 24.66 -21.35
N LEU A 4 26.34 24.87 -20.03
CA LEU A 4 25.61 24.03 -19.09
C LEU A 4 24.17 24.54 -19.07
N ASP A 5 23.33 24.00 -19.96
CA ASP A 5 21.88 24.26 -19.93
C ASP A 5 21.30 23.63 -18.66
N ILE A 6 21.06 24.46 -17.65
CA ILE A 6 20.20 24.15 -16.51
C ILE A 6 18.77 24.13 -17.06
N LEU A 7 18.35 22.97 -17.57
CA LEU A 7 16.94 22.69 -17.83
C LEU A 7 16.22 22.68 -16.48
N ALA A 8 15.62 23.82 -16.12
CA ALA A 8 14.60 23.88 -15.10
C ALA A 8 13.59 22.77 -15.40
N SER A 9 13.52 21.78 -14.52
CA SER A 9 12.64 20.61 -14.64
C SER A 9 11.18 21.09 -14.70
N SER A 10 10.69 21.35 -15.90
CA SER A 10 9.30 21.73 -16.20
C SER A 10 8.38 20.50 -16.17
N LYS A 11 8.68 19.55 -15.29
CA LYS A 11 7.87 18.34 -15.16
C LYS A 11 6.57 18.75 -14.45
N PRO A 12 5.39 18.48 -15.04
CA PRO A 12 4.13 18.86 -14.42
C PRO A 12 4.05 18.24 -13.02
N ILE A 13 3.67 19.04 -12.03
CA ILE A 13 3.40 18.57 -10.67
C ILE A 13 2.28 17.53 -10.80
N PRO A 14 2.54 16.23 -10.58
CA PRO A 14 1.52 15.22 -10.80
C PRO A 14 0.44 15.40 -9.73
N LEU A 15 -0.75 15.83 -10.15
CA LEU A 15 -1.93 15.87 -9.29
C LEU A 15 -2.34 14.42 -9.03
N GLY A 16 -2.12 13.97 -7.79
CA GLY A 16 -2.03 12.57 -7.41
C GLY A 16 -3.36 11.86 -7.21
N THR A 17 -4.12 11.67 -8.28
CA THR A 17 -5.10 10.58 -8.32
C THR A 17 -4.34 9.28 -8.57
N CYS A 18 -4.50 8.31 -7.68
CA CYS A 18 -3.84 7.00 -7.78
C CYS A 18 -4.88 5.89 -7.89
N ARG A 19 -4.59 4.89 -8.72
CA ARG A 19 -5.28 3.60 -8.74
C ARG A 19 -4.45 2.61 -7.95
N ILE A 20 -5.09 1.90 -7.02
CA ILE A 20 -4.44 0.84 -6.25
C ILE A 20 -5.02 -0.49 -6.68
N VAL A 21 -4.14 -1.41 -7.07
CA VAL A 21 -4.47 -2.77 -7.46
C VAL A 21 -3.87 -3.71 -6.43
N PHE A 22 -4.74 -4.31 -5.61
CA PHE A 22 -4.38 -5.35 -4.67
C PHE A 22 -4.59 -6.72 -5.34
N ASP A 23 -3.58 -7.58 -5.31
CA ASP A 23 -3.52 -8.87 -6.02
C ASP A 23 -3.56 -8.74 -7.57
N PRO A 24 -2.62 -8.01 -8.19
CA PRO A 24 -2.61 -7.80 -9.65
C PRO A 24 -2.41 -9.08 -10.46
N ASP A 25 -1.84 -10.13 -9.86
CA ASP A 25 -1.57 -11.39 -10.55
C ASP A 25 -2.85 -12.27 -10.67
N ASN A 26 -3.94 -11.89 -9.99
CA ASN A 26 -5.23 -12.58 -10.06
C ASN A 26 -6.20 -11.88 -11.03
N VAL A 27 -6.18 -12.30 -12.29
CA VAL A 27 -7.03 -11.79 -13.39
C VAL A 27 -8.50 -12.17 -13.15
N GLY A 28 -9.21 -11.37 -12.35
CA GLY A 28 -10.62 -11.56 -11.95
C GLY A 28 -10.85 -11.37 -10.43
N GLY A 29 -9.81 -11.57 -9.63
CA GLY A 29 -9.79 -11.43 -8.17
C GLY A 29 -9.11 -10.15 -7.65
N ALA A 30 -8.46 -9.37 -8.51
CA ALA A 30 -7.81 -8.13 -8.12
C ALA A 30 -8.80 -7.13 -7.49
N ALA A 31 -8.45 -6.58 -6.33
CA ALA A 31 -9.18 -5.48 -5.71
C ALA A 31 -8.65 -4.17 -6.27
N ILE A 32 -9.41 -3.57 -7.17
CA ILE A 32 -9.08 -2.29 -7.82
C ILE A 32 -9.78 -1.18 -7.04
N ILE A 33 -8.98 -0.29 -6.47
CA ILE A 33 -9.44 0.91 -5.78
C ILE A 33 -9.14 2.09 -6.71
N ASP A 34 -10.18 2.64 -7.32
CA ASP A 34 -10.14 3.78 -8.24
C ASP A 34 -10.79 5.04 -7.64
N ARG A 35 -11.57 4.88 -6.57
CA ARG A 35 -12.28 5.95 -5.86
C ARG A 35 -11.75 6.12 -4.44
N THR A 36 -10.75 6.97 -4.30
CA THR A 36 -10.22 7.41 -3.01
C THR A 36 -10.58 8.87 -2.74
N LYS A 37 -10.76 9.21 -1.46
CA LYS A 37 -11.01 10.59 -1.00
C LYS A 37 -9.93 10.94 0.01
N GLY A 38 -9.18 12.02 -0.22
CA GLY A 38 -8.08 12.43 0.66
C GLY A 38 -6.68 12.01 0.21
N GLY A 39 -6.56 11.33 -0.94
CA GLY A 39 -5.27 10.88 -1.47
C GLY A 39 -4.78 9.58 -0.82
N CYS A 40 -3.84 8.91 -1.46
CA CYS A 40 -3.19 7.71 -0.93
C CYS A 40 -1.84 8.09 -0.33
N HIS A 41 -1.55 7.63 0.88
CA HIS A 41 -0.28 7.92 1.53
C HIS A 41 0.62 6.69 1.48
N TYR A 42 1.74 6.82 0.76
CA TYR A 42 2.83 5.86 0.80
C TYR A 42 3.89 6.34 1.78
N LYS A 43 4.20 5.53 2.80
CA LYS A 43 5.22 5.81 3.80
C LYS A 43 6.30 4.73 3.71
N TYR A 44 7.53 5.16 3.45
CA TYR A 44 8.72 4.32 3.59
C TYR A 44 9.58 4.90 4.70
N LYS A 45 9.82 4.12 5.74
CA LYS A 45 10.63 4.53 6.90
C LYS A 45 11.78 3.56 7.09
N LEU A 46 12.99 4.11 7.14
CA LEU A 46 14.17 3.36 7.57
C LEU A 46 14.28 3.47 9.09
N SER A 47 14.44 2.33 9.75
CA SER A 47 14.80 2.26 11.15
C SER A 47 16.31 2.16 11.24
N THR A 48 16.94 3.21 11.73
CA THR A 48 18.39 3.30 11.92
C THR A 48 18.73 3.38 13.40
N GLU A 49 19.76 2.67 13.81
CA GLU A 49 20.33 2.73 15.15
C GLU A 49 21.68 3.43 15.08
N ASN A 50 21.87 4.43 15.93
CA ASN A 50 23.10 5.20 15.97
C ASN A 50 24.09 4.48 16.90
N ILE A 51 25.24 4.08 16.35
CA ILE A 51 26.35 3.55 17.15
C ILE A 51 27.21 4.74 17.55
N THR A 52 27.20 5.07 18.84
CA THR A 52 28.08 6.08 19.42
C THR A 52 29.33 5.42 19.99
N MET A 53 30.50 6.02 19.77
CA MET A 53 31.74 5.63 20.45
C MET A 53 32.06 6.63 21.57
N ASP A 54 32.60 6.12 22.66
CA ASP A 54 32.91 6.91 23.86
C ASP A 54 33.93 8.05 23.59
N GLN A 55 34.72 7.94 22.51
CA GLN A 55 35.70 8.96 22.11
C GLN A 55 35.11 10.17 21.37
N THR A 56 33.90 10.06 20.82
CA THR A 56 33.24 11.12 20.03
C THR A 56 32.06 11.78 20.76
N GLY A 57 31.86 11.44 22.05
CA GLY A 57 30.72 11.91 22.84
C GLY A 57 29.39 11.44 22.22
N ASP A 58 28.37 12.31 22.25
CA ASP A 58 27.03 12.06 21.67
C ASP A 58 26.98 12.08 20.13
N THR A 59 28.10 12.31 19.45
CA THR A 59 28.14 12.31 17.98
C THR A 59 28.12 10.86 17.49
N PRO A 60 27.14 10.45 16.65
CA PRO A 60 27.07 9.10 16.12
C PRO A 60 28.33 8.80 15.29
N ALA A 61 29.04 7.73 15.64
CA ALA A 61 30.23 7.27 14.94
C ALA A 61 29.85 6.44 13.70
N ASP A 62 28.70 5.77 13.74
CA ASP A 62 28.10 5.06 12.61
C ASP A 62 26.57 5.03 12.74
N ILE A 63 25.87 4.84 11.61
CA ILE A 63 24.42 4.70 11.55
C ILE A 63 24.11 3.32 10.96
N LEU A 64 23.76 2.38 11.83
CA LEU A 64 23.40 1.02 11.43
C LEU A 64 21.94 0.97 10.97
N LEU A 65 21.69 0.37 9.81
CA LEU A 65 20.32 0.12 9.36
C LEU A 65 19.76 -1.14 10.02
N THR A 66 18.79 -0.98 10.92
CA THR A 66 18.14 -2.06 11.68
C THR A 66 16.94 -2.65 10.91
N GLY A 67 16.23 -1.84 10.12
CA GLY A 67 15.07 -2.31 9.39
C GLY A 67 14.44 -1.27 8.47
N ALA A 68 13.44 -1.70 7.71
CA ALA A 68 12.67 -0.84 6.83
C ALA A 68 11.19 -1.18 6.95
N GLU A 69 10.35 -0.17 7.13
CA GLU A 69 8.90 -0.30 7.24
C GLU A 69 8.24 0.37 6.04
N ILE A 70 7.31 -0.33 5.41
CA ILE A 70 6.50 0.18 4.30
C ILE A 70 5.05 0.12 4.72
N VAL A 71 4.38 1.28 4.73
CA VAL A 71 2.97 1.38 5.05
C VAL A 71 2.29 2.19 3.94
N ILE A 72 1.23 1.62 3.37
CA ILE A 72 0.37 2.31 2.41
C ILE A 72 -0.98 2.49 3.07
N GLU A 73 -1.39 3.74 3.23
CA GLU A 73 -2.69 4.09 3.81
C GLU A 73 -3.62 4.53 2.68
N VAL A 74 -4.74 3.83 2.55
CA VAL A 74 -5.69 4.02 1.46
C VAL A 74 -7.07 4.34 2.04
N PRO A 75 -7.54 5.58 1.90
CA PRO A 75 -8.92 5.93 2.24
C PRO A 75 -9.84 5.53 1.08
N VAL A 76 -10.61 4.46 1.27
CA VAL A 76 -11.58 3.95 0.31
C VAL A 76 -12.94 4.62 0.55
N SER A 77 -13.51 5.24 -0.48
CA SER A 77 -14.82 5.91 -0.40
C SER A 77 -15.98 5.04 -0.92
N THR A 78 -15.70 3.81 -1.34
CA THR A 78 -16.67 2.93 -2.02
C THR A 78 -17.44 2.07 -1.02
N ALA A 79 -18.74 1.87 -1.27
CA ALA A 79 -19.63 1.00 -0.48
C ALA A 79 -19.70 -0.45 -1.01
N ASP A 80 -18.80 -0.85 -1.90
CA ASP A 80 -18.82 -2.18 -2.52
C ASP A 80 -18.32 -3.25 -1.56
N LEU A 81 -19.23 -4.15 -1.18
CA LEU A 81 -18.98 -5.23 -0.24
C LEU A 81 -18.01 -6.28 -0.81
N GLU A 82 -17.91 -6.43 -2.13
CA GLU A 82 -16.94 -7.35 -2.74
C GLU A 82 -15.51 -6.83 -2.61
N LEU A 83 -15.32 -5.53 -2.84
CA LEU A 83 -14.03 -4.86 -2.65
C LEU A 83 -13.61 -4.92 -1.18
N ILE A 84 -14.56 -4.69 -0.27
CA ILE A 84 -14.35 -4.78 1.18
C ILE A 84 -13.94 -6.20 1.59
N ASN A 85 -14.61 -7.23 1.07
CA ASN A 85 -14.28 -8.63 1.35
C ASN A 85 -12.89 -9.02 0.84
N ARG A 86 -12.41 -8.41 -0.24
CA ARG A 86 -11.07 -8.68 -0.78
C ARG A 86 -9.96 -7.96 -0.01
N LEU A 87 -10.25 -6.78 0.53
CA LEU A 87 -9.33 -5.97 1.32
C LEU A 87 -9.30 -6.35 2.80
N THR A 88 -10.17 -7.25 3.24
CA THR A 88 -10.25 -7.66 4.64
C THR A 88 -9.74 -9.08 4.80
N PRO A 89 -8.76 -9.33 5.68
CA PRO A 89 -8.35 -10.69 6.00
C PRO A 89 -9.49 -11.44 6.71
N ALA A 90 -9.63 -12.72 6.40
CA ALA A 90 -10.60 -13.64 7.02
C ALA A 90 -12.07 -13.18 6.97
N SER A 91 -12.48 -12.54 5.86
CA SER A 91 -13.88 -12.23 5.61
C SER A 91 -14.53 -13.22 4.64
N THR A 92 -15.81 -13.49 4.87
CA THR A 92 -16.65 -14.36 4.02
C THR A 92 -17.86 -13.56 3.54
N ILE A 93 -18.11 -13.55 2.23
CA ILE A 93 -19.31 -12.93 1.66
C ILE A 93 -20.42 -13.95 1.49
N TYR A 94 -21.57 -13.67 2.08
CA TYR A 94 -22.81 -14.42 1.91
C TYR A 94 -23.73 -13.62 1.00
N THR A 95 -24.22 -14.24 -0.07
CA THR A 95 -25.22 -13.63 -0.95
C THR A 95 -26.54 -14.34 -0.76
N ASN A 96 -27.58 -13.59 -0.38
CA ASN A 96 -28.92 -14.14 -0.32
C ASN A 96 -29.53 -14.17 -1.73
N ALA A 97 -29.79 -15.37 -2.25
CA ALA A 97 -30.31 -15.58 -3.61
C ALA A 97 -31.73 -15.02 -3.82
N THR A 98 -32.49 -14.77 -2.76
CA THR A 98 -33.89 -14.32 -2.83
C THR A 98 -34.01 -12.80 -2.78
N THR A 99 -33.18 -12.12 -1.99
CA THR A 99 -33.21 -10.66 -1.80
C THR A 99 -32.09 -9.92 -2.52
N SER A 100 -31.12 -10.64 -3.11
CA SER A 100 -29.88 -10.08 -3.67
C SER A 100 -29.07 -9.24 -2.69
N THR A 101 -29.32 -9.37 -1.39
CA THR A 101 -28.57 -8.69 -0.33
C THR A 101 -27.29 -9.45 -0.04
N LYS A 102 -26.18 -8.72 0.10
CA LYS A 102 -24.86 -9.27 0.44
C LYS A 102 -24.54 -8.96 1.90
N THR A 103 -24.00 -9.94 2.61
CA THR A 103 -23.50 -9.81 3.98
C THR A 103 -22.03 -10.20 3.97
N VAL A 104 -21.17 -9.41 4.61
CA VAL A 104 -19.76 -9.77 4.82
C VAL A 104 -19.58 -10.08 6.29
N GLU A 105 -19.23 -11.33 6.60
CA GLU A 105 -18.88 -11.77 7.94
C GLU A 105 -17.36 -11.65 8.14
N PHE A 106 -16.94 -11.19 9.33
CA PHE A 106 -15.54 -11.06 9.70
C PHE A 106 -15.22 -12.04 10.82
N THR A 107 -14.45 -13.07 10.52
CA THR A 107 -14.13 -14.12 11.49
C THR A 107 -12.61 -14.25 11.58
N ILE A 108 -11.99 -13.48 12.49
CA ILE A 108 -10.55 -13.56 12.74
C ILE A 108 -10.33 -14.22 14.10
N PRO A 109 -9.94 -15.51 14.16
CA PRO A 109 -9.52 -16.11 15.42
C PRO A 109 -8.21 -15.46 15.89
N ALA A 110 -8.14 -15.15 17.18
CA ALA A 110 -6.92 -14.62 17.80
C ALA A 110 -5.74 -15.61 17.61
N GLY A 111 -4.56 -15.09 17.27
CA GLY A 111 -3.37 -15.90 16.99
C GLY A 111 -3.20 -16.31 15.52
N THR A 112 -4.12 -15.93 14.63
CA THR A 112 -3.96 -16.21 13.19
C THR A 112 -2.88 -15.31 12.58
N SER A 113 -1.91 -15.91 11.87
CA SER A 113 -0.89 -15.15 11.14
C SER A 113 -1.50 -14.45 9.93
N LEU A 114 -1.43 -13.11 9.90
CA LEU A 114 -1.94 -12.32 8.78
C LEU A 114 -1.06 -12.40 7.53
N LEU A 115 0.14 -12.98 7.64
CA LEU A 115 1.05 -13.21 6.50
C LEU A 115 0.42 -14.10 5.41
N GLN A 116 -0.53 -14.96 5.76
CA GLN A 116 -1.23 -15.82 4.79
C GLN A 116 -2.16 -15.04 3.86
N TYR A 117 -2.59 -13.85 4.29
CA TYR A 117 -3.43 -12.94 3.49
C TYR A 117 -2.59 -11.87 2.78
N ALA A 118 -1.26 -11.92 2.91
CA ALA A 118 -0.38 -10.94 2.29
C ALA A 118 -0.30 -11.18 0.78
N LYS A 119 -0.60 -10.15 0.00
CA LYS A 119 -0.60 -10.20 -1.47
C LYS A 119 0.18 -9.03 -2.07
N LYS A 120 0.50 -9.14 -3.36
CA LYS A 120 1.18 -8.07 -4.10
C LYS A 120 0.25 -6.87 -4.26
N VAL A 121 0.82 -5.67 -4.18
CA VAL A 121 0.10 -4.40 -4.33
C VAL A 121 0.82 -3.53 -5.32
N ARG A 122 0.06 -2.93 -6.25
CA ARG A 122 0.57 -1.97 -7.21
C ARG A 122 -0.20 -0.66 -7.06
N VAL A 123 0.52 0.42 -6.86
CA VAL A 123 -0.01 1.79 -6.81
C VAL A 123 0.42 2.47 -8.09
N GLU A 124 -0.55 2.79 -8.93
CA GLU A 124 -0.34 3.43 -10.22
C GLU A 124 -0.88 4.87 -10.17
N PRO A 125 -0.13 5.87 -10.65
CA PRO A 125 -0.72 7.18 -10.88
C PRO A 125 -1.73 7.11 -12.04
N LEU A 126 -2.92 7.69 -11.86
CA LEU A 126 -3.95 7.75 -12.91
C LEU A 126 -3.56 8.75 -14.03
N SER A 127 -2.82 9.79 -13.65
CA SER A 127 -2.22 10.79 -14.53
C SER A 127 -0.78 11.03 -14.09
N GLY A 128 0.15 10.21 -14.61
CA GLY A 128 1.57 10.30 -14.27
C GLY A 128 2.42 9.35 -15.10
N ASP A 129 3.73 9.43 -14.93
CA ASP A 129 4.65 8.54 -15.63
C ASP A 129 4.54 7.11 -15.05
N PRO A 130 4.53 6.05 -15.88
CA PRO A 130 4.56 4.66 -15.40
C PRO A 130 5.76 4.35 -14.49
N SER A 131 6.83 5.13 -14.59
CA SER A 131 8.01 5.03 -13.71
C SER A 131 7.73 5.45 -12.26
N GLN A 132 6.61 6.12 -11.99
CA GLN A 132 6.16 6.47 -10.64
C GLN A 132 5.28 5.37 -10.02
N THR A 133 5.10 4.25 -10.71
CA THR A 133 4.39 3.08 -10.16
C THR A 133 5.14 2.54 -8.95
N ILE A 134 4.44 2.33 -7.85
CA ILE A 134 5.00 1.69 -6.66
C ILE A 134 4.46 0.27 -6.60
N THR A 135 5.34 -0.73 -6.62
CA THR A 135 4.93 -2.13 -6.45
C THR A 135 5.50 -2.65 -5.14
N VAL A 136 4.63 -3.12 -4.25
CA VAL A 136 5.01 -3.87 -3.05
C VAL A 136 4.76 -5.34 -3.33
N PHE A 137 5.81 -6.16 -3.24
CA PHE A 137 5.73 -7.57 -3.64
C PHE A 137 4.83 -8.39 -2.73
N LYS A 138 4.79 -8.02 -1.44
CA LYS A 138 3.96 -8.68 -0.44
C LYS A 138 3.51 -7.67 0.60
N ALA A 139 2.21 -7.42 0.69
CA ALA A 139 1.61 -6.51 1.65
C ALA A 139 0.44 -7.16 2.38
N ILE A 140 0.41 -7.03 3.70
CA ILE A 140 -0.69 -7.47 4.56
C ILE A 140 -1.75 -6.37 4.60
N PRO A 141 -3.02 -6.67 4.24
CA PRO A 141 -4.11 -5.74 4.45
C PRO A 141 -4.58 -5.76 5.89
N ILE A 142 -4.61 -4.57 6.48
CA ILE A 142 -5.12 -4.29 7.82
C ILE A 142 -6.21 -3.23 7.66
N PRO A 143 -7.49 -3.64 7.61
CA PRO A 143 -8.60 -2.69 7.60
C PRO A 143 -8.67 -1.95 8.93
N ASP A 144 -8.88 -0.64 8.87
CA ASP A 144 -9.07 0.23 10.02
C ASP A 144 -10.31 1.09 9.75
N TRP A 145 -11.47 0.58 10.16
CA TRP A 145 -12.75 1.18 9.79
C TRP A 145 -13.32 1.96 10.95
N ASP A 146 -13.32 3.28 10.79
CA ASP A 146 -14.11 4.17 11.60
C ASP A 146 -15.30 4.66 10.77
N GLN A 147 -16.52 4.37 11.21
CA GLN A 147 -17.74 4.73 10.49
C GLN A 147 -18.67 5.57 11.35
N VAL A 148 -18.74 6.86 11.00
CA VAL A 148 -19.69 7.81 11.57
C VAL A 148 -20.86 7.98 10.60
N TYR A 149 -22.10 7.86 11.11
CA TYR A 149 -23.32 8.07 10.32
C TYR A 149 -23.72 9.56 10.35
N ASP A 150 -23.14 10.35 9.45
CA ASP A 150 -23.50 11.77 9.26
C ASP A 150 -23.99 12.00 7.82
N PRO A 151 -25.21 12.55 7.59
CA PRO A 151 -25.71 12.85 6.25
C PRO A 151 -24.83 13.83 5.44
N LYS A 152 -23.92 14.57 6.07
CA LYS A 152 -23.03 15.53 5.40
C LYS A 152 -21.66 14.98 5.03
N SER A 153 -21.27 13.82 5.57
CA SER A 153 -19.93 13.23 5.35
C SER A 153 -20.02 11.96 4.50
N PRO A 154 -19.19 11.81 3.44
CA PRO A 154 -19.07 10.53 2.79
C PRO A 154 -18.46 9.50 3.76
N HIS A 155 -18.88 8.24 3.64
CA HIS A 155 -18.27 7.15 4.38
C HIS A 155 -16.87 6.88 3.82
N ILE A 156 -15.85 6.99 4.67
CA ILE A 156 -14.47 6.70 4.34
C ILE A 156 -14.05 5.49 5.16
N LYS A 157 -13.56 4.45 4.50
CA LYS A 157 -13.01 3.26 5.14
C LYS A 157 -11.51 3.26 4.91
N MET A 158 -10.73 3.37 5.97
CA MET A 158 -9.28 3.34 5.87
C MET A 158 -8.79 1.89 5.79
N VAL A 159 -7.86 1.62 4.89
CA VAL A 159 -7.17 0.34 4.80
C VAL A 159 -5.69 0.62 4.81
N ARG A 160 -4.97 -0.04 5.72
CA ARG A 160 -3.51 0.02 5.80
C ARG A 160 -2.92 -1.23 5.19
N LEU A 161 -1.99 -1.09 4.26
CA LEU A 161 -1.26 -2.19 3.64
C LEU A 161 0.18 -2.14 4.17
N ILE A 162 0.57 -3.13 4.95
CA ILE A 162 1.93 -3.21 5.50
C ILE A 162 2.78 -4.11 4.62
N GLY A 163 3.81 -3.55 4.00
CA GLY A 163 4.77 -4.29 3.19
C GLY A 163 5.65 -5.18 4.07
N VAL A 164 5.76 -6.45 3.69
CA VAL A 164 6.62 -7.44 4.35
C VAL A 164 7.63 -7.98 3.35
N VAL A 165 8.74 -8.51 3.86
CA VAL A 165 9.77 -9.12 3.02
C VAL A 165 9.20 -10.35 2.30
N ASP A 166 9.42 -10.41 0.99
CA ASP A 166 9.05 -11.58 0.20
C ASP A 166 10.27 -12.49 0.00
N GLN A 167 10.31 -13.59 0.74
CA GLN A 167 11.37 -14.61 0.63
C GLN A 167 11.41 -15.27 -0.75
N SER A 168 10.29 -15.29 -1.48
CA SER A 168 10.23 -15.88 -2.83
C SER A 168 10.85 -14.98 -3.92
N LYS A 169 11.03 -13.69 -3.63
CA LYS A 169 11.58 -12.68 -4.56
C LYS A 169 12.92 -12.14 -4.06
N ARG A 170 13.81 -13.01 -3.59
CA ARG A 170 15.14 -12.65 -3.04
C ARG A 170 15.08 -11.62 -1.89
N ASN A 171 14.09 -11.75 -0.99
CA ASN A 171 13.87 -10.83 0.14
C ASN A 171 13.57 -9.38 -0.27
N ARG A 172 13.08 -9.14 -1.50
CA ARG A 172 12.67 -7.82 -1.94
C ARG A 172 11.35 -7.41 -1.27
N THR A 173 11.24 -6.13 -0.93
CA THR A 173 10.04 -5.58 -0.24
C THR A 173 9.19 -4.72 -1.20
N PHE A 174 9.83 -3.85 -1.99
CA PHE A 174 9.14 -3.01 -2.98
C PHE A 174 10.04 -2.62 -4.15
N CYS A 175 9.46 -2.09 -5.22
CA CYS A 175 10.15 -1.36 -6.26
C CYS A 175 9.37 -0.10 -6.66
N LEU A 176 10.13 0.87 -7.18
CA LEU A 176 9.63 2.06 -7.84
C LEU A 176 9.91 1.93 -9.34
N GLY A 177 8.87 2.06 -10.14
CA GLY A 177 8.89 1.88 -11.60
C GLY A 177 8.41 0.50 -12.06
N PRO A 178 8.50 0.24 -13.38
CA PRO A 178 8.04 -1.01 -13.97
C PRO A 178 8.87 -2.20 -13.46
N GLU A 179 8.18 -3.21 -12.94
CA GLU A 179 8.78 -4.45 -12.41
C GLU A 179 9.56 -5.23 -13.46
N GLU A 180 9.21 -5.09 -14.74
CA GLU A 180 9.84 -5.76 -15.89
C GLU A 180 11.34 -5.46 -16.01
N ASN A 181 11.80 -4.36 -15.42
CA ASN A 181 13.22 -3.97 -15.42
C ASN A 181 14.02 -4.63 -14.29
N LEU A 182 13.37 -5.36 -13.38
CA LEU A 182 14.07 -6.05 -12.31
C LEU A 182 14.67 -7.35 -12.82
N PRO A 183 15.95 -7.65 -12.48
CA PRO A 183 16.50 -8.95 -12.78
C PRO A 183 15.70 -10.02 -12.03
N ALA A 184 15.34 -11.08 -12.76
CA ALA A 184 14.75 -12.31 -12.23
C ALA A 184 15.57 -12.86 -11.06
#